data_AF-A0A973MHE8-F1
#
_entry.id   AF-A0A973MHE8-F1
#
_cell.length_a   1.000
_cell.length_b   1.000
_cell.length_c   1.000
_cell.angle_alpha   90.00
_cell.angle_beta   90.00
_cell.angle_gamma   90.00
#
_symmetry.space_group_name_H-M   'P 1'
#
loop_
_entity.id
_entity.type
_entity.pdbx_description
1 polymer ?
#
loop_
_entity_poly.entity_id
_entity_poly.type
_entity_poly.pdbx_seq_one_letter_code
_entity_poly.pdbx_strand_id
1 'polypeptide(L)'
;LMFRHDLLESGHLGLRDTSLPLFGRLVELVGRVRPDADARVVAGALWANLHGIAQLWGWGSLQLATGADDFVPLLRSALDAHLGGGA
;
A
#
# COMPACT_ATOMS: atom_id res chain seq x y z
N LEU A 1 -1.97 -7.89 8.15
CA LEU A 1 -1.17 -6.66 8.10
C LEU A 1 -2.08 -5.44 8.25
N MET A 2 -1.73 -4.54 9.18
CA MET A 2 -2.21 -3.17 9.50
C MET A 2 -3.67 -2.68 9.36
N PHE A 3 -4.61 -3.47 8.86
CA PHE A 3 -6.05 -3.19 8.91
C PHE A 3 -6.87 -4.44 9.19
N ARG A 4 -6.29 -5.38 9.95
CA ARG A 4 -7.09 -6.44 10.54
C ARG A 4 -8.02 -5.78 11.57
N HIS A 5 -9.30 -5.66 11.22
CA HIS A 5 -10.31 -4.91 11.97
C HIS A 5 -10.31 -5.31 13.46
N ASP A 6 -10.12 -6.60 13.73
CA ASP A 6 -10.04 -7.20 15.06
C ASP A 6 -8.85 -6.69 15.91
N LEU A 7 -7.74 -6.31 15.28
CA LEU A 7 -6.57 -5.74 15.97
C LEU A 7 -6.70 -4.22 16.21
N LEU A 8 -7.52 -3.53 15.41
CA LEU A 8 -7.75 -2.08 15.55
C LEU A 8 -8.90 -1.75 16.52
N GLU A 9 -9.87 -2.65 16.66
CA GLU A 9 -11.06 -2.47 17.49
C GLU A 9 -10.78 -2.79 18.97
N SER A 10 -9.84 -3.71 19.25
CA SER A 10 -9.48 -4.11 20.63
C SER A 10 -8.77 -3.04 21.44
N GLY A 11 -8.20 -1.98 20.82
CA GLY A 11 -7.52 -0.86 21.49
C GLY A 11 -6.23 -1.22 22.25
N HIS A 12 -5.97 -2.50 22.51
CA HIS A 12 -4.93 -3.00 23.42
C HIS A 12 -3.49 -2.71 22.97
N LEU A 13 -3.28 -2.49 21.67
CA LEU A 13 -1.96 -2.25 21.09
C LEU A 13 -1.77 -0.80 20.60
N GLY A 14 -2.76 0.10 20.80
CA GLY A 14 -2.70 1.48 20.29
C GLY A 14 -2.55 1.60 18.77
N LEU A 15 -2.76 0.50 18.04
CA LEU A 15 -2.50 0.41 16.60
C LEU A 15 -3.41 1.34 15.80
N ARG A 16 -4.62 1.63 16.30
CA ARG A 16 -5.53 2.59 15.68
C ARG A 16 -4.95 4.01 15.70
N ASP A 17 -4.36 4.40 16.83
CA ASP A 17 -3.81 5.74 17.04
C ASP A 17 -2.49 5.96 16.28
N THR A 18 -1.81 4.90 15.85
CA THR A 18 -0.57 4.98 15.06
C THR A 18 -0.79 4.70 13.57
N SER A 19 -1.63 3.72 13.22
CA SER A 19 -1.86 3.30 11.84
C SER A 19 -2.72 4.27 11.04
N LEU A 20 -3.72 4.90 11.68
CA LEU A 20 -4.58 5.86 11.01
C LEU A 20 -3.85 7.16 10.67
N PRO A 21 -3.01 7.75 11.55
CA PRO A 21 -2.19 8.89 11.16
C PRO A 21 -1.21 8.58 10.02
N LEU A 22 -0.60 7.40 10.01
CA LEU A 22 0.28 6.99 8.91
C LEU A 22 -0.48 6.90 7.58
N PHE A 23 -1.68 6.28 7.60
CA PHE A 23 -2.53 6.27 6.42
C PHE A 23 -2.95 7.69 6.01
N GLY A 24 -3.29 8.55 6.96
CA GLY A 24 -3.54 9.97 6.72
C GLY A 24 -2.38 10.65 6.00
N ARG A 25 -1.14 10.39 6.44
CA ARG A 25 0.05 10.93 5.77
C ARG A 25 0.21 10.42 4.34
N LEU A 26 -0.11 9.16 4.07
CA LEU A 26 -0.13 8.64 2.71
C LEU A 26 -1.19 9.34 1.84
N VAL A 27 -2.40 9.54 2.36
CA VAL A 27 -3.46 10.29 1.67
C VAL A 27 -2.99 11.69 1.30
N GLU A 28 -2.31 12.39 2.22
CA GLU A 28 -1.75 13.72 1.93
C GLU A 28 -0.71 13.68 0.80
N LEU A 29 0.18 12.68 0.79
CA LEU A 29 1.19 12.53 -0.27
C LEU A 29 0.53 12.22 -1.62
N VAL A 30 -0.42 11.29 -1.64
CA VAL A 30 -1.18 10.94 -2.85
C VAL A 30 -1.92 12.16 -3.39
N GLY A 31 -2.57 12.96 -2.54
CA GLY A 31 -3.28 14.16 -2.97
C GLY A 31 -2.38 15.23 -3.60
N ARG A 32 -1.08 15.27 -3.26
CA ARG A 32 -0.11 16.16 -3.91
C ARG A 32 0.26 15.69 -5.32
N VAL A 33 0.27 14.39 -5.56
CA VAL A 33 0.67 13.78 -6.84
C VAL A 33 -0.52 13.60 -7.77
N ARG A 34 -1.71 13.36 -7.22
CA ARG A 34 -2.96 13.11 -7.94
C ARG A 34 -4.05 14.11 -7.51
N PRO A 35 -3.90 15.40 -7.85
CA PRO A 35 -4.87 16.43 -7.45
C PRO A 35 -6.27 16.22 -8.04
N ASP A 36 -6.37 15.53 -9.17
CA ASP A 36 -7.63 15.30 -9.89
C ASP A 36 -8.36 14.00 -9.48
N ALA A 37 -7.87 13.28 -8.45
CA ALA A 37 -8.44 12.02 -7.99
C ALA A 37 -8.83 12.06 -6.51
N ASP A 38 -9.72 11.15 -6.09
CA ASP A 38 -9.96 10.92 -4.66
C ASP A 38 -8.71 10.30 -4.02
N ALA A 39 -7.93 11.14 -3.35
CA ALA A 39 -6.67 10.77 -2.73
C ALA A 39 -6.83 9.65 -1.69
N ARG A 40 -7.99 9.57 -1.01
CA ARG A 40 -8.23 8.55 0.02
C ARG A 40 -8.47 7.18 -0.62
N VAL A 41 -9.23 7.14 -1.71
CA VAL A 41 -9.44 5.92 -2.50
C VAL A 41 -8.14 5.45 -3.14
N VAL A 42 -7.39 6.35 -3.77
CA VAL A 42 -6.11 6.01 -4.42
C VAL A 42 -5.09 5.53 -3.39
N ALA A 43 -4.97 6.19 -2.22
CA ALA A 43 -4.10 5.75 -1.14
C ALA A 43 -4.51 4.36 -0.61
N GLY A 44 -5.81 4.09 -0.47
CA GLY A 44 -6.30 2.78 -0.06
C GLY A 44 -5.94 1.68 -1.05
N ALA A 45 -6.13 1.93 -2.35
CA ALA A 45 -5.78 0.99 -3.42
C ALA A 45 -4.26 0.72 -3.48
N LEU A 46 -3.44 1.78 -3.44
CA LEU A 46 -1.98 1.66 -3.40
C LEU A 46 -1.54 0.86 -2.16
N TRP A 47 -2.04 1.20 -0.98
CA TRP A 47 -1.71 0.52 0.26
C TRP A 47 -2.04 -0.98 0.24
N ALA A 48 -3.23 -1.32 -0.28
CA ALA A 48 -3.63 -2.71 -0.47
C ALA A 48 -2.70 -3.44 -1.44
N ASN A 49 -2.34 -2.81 -2.57
CA ASN A 49 -1.43 -3.39 -3.56
C ASN A 49 -0.03 -3.64 -2.97
N LEU A 50 0.54 -2.66 -2.26
CA LEU A 50 1.83 -2.78 -1.57
C LEU A 50 1.84 -3.95 -0.57
N HIS A 51 0.80 -4.09 0.23
CA HIS A 51 0.66 -5.22 1.15
C HIS A 51 0.48 -6.56 0.43
N GLY A 52 -0.28 -6.59 -0.66
CA GLY A 52 -0.44 -7.78 -1.50
C GLY A 52 0.89 -8.25 -2.07
N ILE A 53 1.70 -7.32 -2.61
CA ILE A 53 3.06 -7.60 -3.08
C ILE A 53 3.90 -8.18 -1.95
N ALA A 54 3.96 -7.51 -0.79
CA ALA A 54 4.77 -7.94 0.34
C ALA A 54 4.36 -9.34 0.84
N GLN A 55 3.06 -9.62 0.95
CA GLN A 55 2.55 -10.89 1.45
C GLN A 55 2.83 -12.05 0.49
N LEU A 56 2.55 -11.87 -0.80
CA LEU A 56 2.79 -12.90 -1.81
C LEU A 56 4.30 -13.12 -2.07
N TRP A 57 5.10 -12.06 -2.01
CA TRP A 57 6.55 -12.13 -2.13
C TRP A 57 7.19 -12.86 -0.96
N GLY A 58 6.74 -12.58 0.27
CA GLY A 58 7.26 -13.24 1.47
C GLY A 58 7.06 -14.76 1.46
N TRP A 59 6.11 -15.27 0.67
CA TRP A 59 5.80 -16.70 0.54
C TRP A 59 6.34 -17.31 -0.76
N GLY A 60 7.14 -16.57 -1.54
CA GLY A 60 7.71 -17.06 -2.80
C GLY A 60 6.75 -17.14 -3.98
N SER A 61 5.45 -16.82 -3.79
CA SER A 61 4.42 -17.04 -4.80
C SER A 61 4.56 -16.08 -5.98
N LEU A 62 4.94 -14.82 -5.72
CA LEU A 62 5.16 -13.85 -6.79
C LEU A 62 6.42 -14.17 -7.60
N GLN A 63 7.51 -14.58 -6.95
CA GLN A 63 8.74 -15.02 -7.61
C GLN A 63 8.46 -16.19 -8.54
N LEU A 64 7.72 -17.19 -8.04
CA LEU A 64 7.30 -18.34 -8.84
C LEU A 64 6.41 -17.95 -10.03
N ALA A 65 5.43 -17.07 -9.81
CA ALA A 65 4.45 -16.70 -10.83
C ALA A 65 5.02 -15.74 -11.90
N THR A 66 5.93 -14.85 -11.52
CA THR A 66 6.44 -13.79 -12.41
C THR A 66 7.84 -14.08 -12.95
N GLY A 67 8.58 -15.01 -12.34
CA GLY A 67 9.99 -15.25 -12.63
C GLY A 67 10.92 -14.13 -12.13
N ALA A 68 10.41 -13.17 -11.35
CA ALA A 68 11.21 -12.07 -10.83
C ALA A 68 12.14 -12.52 -9.70
N ASP A 69 13.38 -12.05 -9.77
CA ASP A 69 14.41 -12.20 -8.74
C ASP A 69 14.43 -11.03 -7.74
N ASP A 70 13.84 -9.90 -8.12
CA ASP A 70 13.69 -8.69 -7.30
C ASP A 70 12.23 -8.17 -7.31
N PHE A 71 11.78 -7.61 -6.18
CA PHE A 71 10.44 -7.03 -6.01
C PHE A 71 10.36 -5.58 -6.48
N VAL A 72 11.49 -4.88 -6.66
CA VAL A 72 11.52 -3.46 -7.06
C VAL A 72 10.73 -3.18 -8.34
N PRO A 73 10.79 -4.00 -9.41
CA PRO A 73 9.97 -3.77 -10.61
C PRO A 73 8.46 -3.85 -10.34
N LEU A 74 8.02 -4.75 -9.45
CA LEU A 74 6.61 -4.86 -9.05
C LEU A 74 6.16 -3.62 -8.27
N LEU A 75 7.03 -3.12 -7.38
CA LEU A 75 6.77 -1.90 -6.63
C LEU A 75 6.66 -0.67 -7.54
N ARG A 76 7.57 -0.53 -8.51
CA ARG A 76 7.51 0.57 -9.50
C ARG A 76 6.23 0.52 -10.32
N SER A 77 5.88 -0.66 -10.84
CA SER A 77 4.62 -0.86 -11.58
C SER A 77 3.39 -0.47 -10.76
N ALA A 78 3.35 -0.86 -9.47
CA ALA A 78 2.26 -0.48 -8.58
C ALA A 78 2.20 1.04 -8.35
N LEU A 79 3.35 1.70 -8.17
CA LEU A 79 3.42 3.16 -8.03
C LEU A 79 2.96 3.86 -9.31
N ASP A 80 3.48 3.46 -10.46
CA ASP A 80 3.14 4.06 -11.76
C ASP A 80 1.64 3.90 -12.06
N ALA A 81 1.05 2.74 -11.74
CA ALA A 81 -0.37 2.49 -11.95
C ALA A 81 -1.28 3.40 -11.10
N HIS A 82 -0.87 3.73 -9.87
CA HIS A 82 -1.70 4.49 -8.93
C HIS A 82 -1.37 5.99 -8.90
N LEU A 83 -0.11 6.35 -9.14
CA LEU A 83 0.40 7.72 -9.03
C LEU A 83 0.68 8.34 -10.40
N GLY A 84 0.64 7.55 -11.47
CA GLY A 84 1.08 7.95 -12.80
C GLY A 84 2.57 7.67 -12.99
N GLY A 85 2.99 7.40 -14.23
CA GLY A 85 4.40 7.30 -14.56
C GLY A 85 5.08 8.66 -14.48
N GLY A 86 6.32 8.69 -13.97
CA GLY A 86 7.17 9.86 -14.14
C GLY A 86 7.36 10.14 -15.63
N ALA A 87 6.95 11.33 -16.07
CA ALA A 87 7.25 11.83 -17.42
C ALA A 87 8.75 12.01 -17.63
#